data_AF-A0A0K0D1M6-F1
#
_entry.id   AF-A0A0K0D1M6-F1
#
_cell.length_a   1.000
_cell.length_b   1.000
_cell.length_c   1.000
_cell.angle_alpha   90.00
_cell.angle_beta   90.00
_cell.angle_gamma   90.00
#
_symmetry.space_group_name_H-M   'P 1'
#
loop_
_entity.id
_entity.type
_entity.pdbx_description
1 polymer ?
#
loop_
_entity_poly.entity_id
_entity_poly.type
_entity_poly.pdbx_seq_one_letter_code
_entity_poly.pdbx_strand_id
1 'polypeptide(L)'
;PCREFFEVFVFIATRLASTSVIPLISTAEQVYSIAFELTSPTGETIAAIAETMQSFGLLLDRENRLLLLGKIVDTLTSRQIVDMFSLFLVQSQDPMLMKRCALLPICGQQSAYRFCVGIANHEPDIGKVLLLKRELCYEVSCAISKGLLLSGKEEGVKIYEEQLDRLWRRDSADHEILLNHLCDIFDFDSAANNPQRCLFKVTFLWKQRVFNQLGKSYIAAVNRADEAGKTILMQLLSPLLKCFENNSAMQQLFDEFLPVFRTALAGDKEGDPVVLFALSRFIAGSPADKFSSEDSYLMIKALTRALLAPDTPMVCSFFFALTKYGMAGKEMKKAPLDRA
;
A
#
# COMPACT_ATOMS: atom_id res chain seq x y z
N PRO A 1 -26.79 -2.10 -6.11
CA PRO A 1 -26.05 -2.10 -7.40
C PRO A 1 -24.66 -2.73 -7.21
N CYS A 2 -24.20 -3.53 -8.18
CA CYS A 2 -22.88 -4.21 -8.16
C CYS A 2 -21.80 -3.36 -8.84
N ARG A 3 -20.53 -3.76 -8.72
CA ARG A 3 -19.38 -3.03 -9.26
C ARG A 3 -19.47 -2.82 -10.78
N GLU A 4 -19.91 -3.83 -11.52
CA GLU A 4 -20.01 -3.80 -12.99
C GLU A 4 -20.97 -2.72 -13.48
N PHE A 5 -22.04 -2.46 -12.72
CA PHE A 5 -22.98 -1.38 -13.03
C PHE A 5 -22.30 -0.01 -12.97
N PHE A 6 -21.42 0.20 -12.00
CA PHE A 6 -20.69 1.45 -11.81
C PHE A 6 -19.55 1.63 -12.83
N GLU A 7 -18.99 0.54 -13.35
CA GLU A 7 -18.03 0.57 -14.46
C GLU A 7 -18.65 1.13 -15.74
N VAL A 8 -19.94 0.86 -15.98
CA VAL A 8 -20.69 1.46 -17.10
C VAL A 8 -20.75 2.99 -16.97
N PHE A 9 -20.98 3.53 -15.77
CA PHE A 9 -20.96 4.98 -15.55
C PHE A 9 -19.60 5.59 -15.86
N VAL A 10 -18.51 4.96 -15.43
CA VAL A 10 -17.15 5.44 -15.71
C VAL A 10 -16.83 5.36 -17.20
N PHE A 11 -17.25 4.29 -17.87
CA PHE A 11 -17.08 4.14 -19.33
C PHE A 11 -17.83 5.23 -20.10
N ILE A 12 -19.10 5.47 -19.76
CA ILE A 12 -19.91 6.55 -20.35
C ILE A 12 -19.25 7.90 -20.08
N ALA A 13 -18.86 8.17 -18.83
CA ALA A 13 -18.20 9.40 -18.43
C ALA A 13 -16.91 9.66 -19.21
N THR A 14 -16.09 8.63 -19.41
CA THR A 14 -14.83 8.73 -20.17
C THR A 14 -15.08 9.12 -21.63
N ARG A 15 -16.12 8.57 -22.26
CA ARG A 15 -16.52 8.95 -23.63
C ARG A 15 -17.15 10.35 -23.69
N LEU A 16 -17.87 10.75 -22.65
CA LEU A 16 -18.47 12.08 -22.59
C LEU A 16 -17.40 13.16 -22.40
N ALA A 17 -16.38 12.91 -21.56
CA ALA A 17 -15.27 13.82 -21.31
C ALA A 17 -14.52 14.22 -22.59
N SER A 18 -14.46 13.35 -23.61
CA SER A 18 -13.85 13.67 -24.91
C SER A 18 -14.73 14.51 -25.85
N THR A 19 -16.00 14.73 -25.49
CA THR A 19 -17.01 15.26 -26.42
C THR A 19 -17.72 16.50 -25.88
N SER A 20 -18.13 16.51 -24.60
CA SER A 20 -18.77 17.66 -23.95
C SER A 20 -18.78 17.50 -22.42
N VAL A 21 -18.55 18.60 -21.70
CA VAL A 21 -18.51 18.64 -20.21
C VAL A 21 -19.91 18.60 -19.59
N ILE A 22 -20.94 19.10 -20.27
CA ILE A 22 -22.30 19.21 -19.70
C ILE A 22 -22.91 17.82 -19.38
N PRO A 23 -22.88 16.83 -20.29
CA PRO A 23 -23.36 15.48 -19.99
C PRO A 23 -22.57 14.78 -18.87
N LEU A 24 -21.28 15.11 -18.72
CA LEU A 24 -20.43 14.56 -17.66
C LEU A 24 -20.89 15.01 -16.27
N ILE A 25 -21.19 16.30 -16.11
CA ILE A 25 -21.74 16.87 -14.87
C ILE A 25 -23.07 16.22 -14.54
N SER A 26 -23.99 16.15 -15.53
CA SER A 26 -25.30 15.53 -15.35
C SER A 26 -25.19 14.08 -14.90
N THR A 27 -24.25 13.32 -15.47
CA THR A 27 -24.00 11.93 -15.08
C THR A 27 -23.45 11.83 -13.65
N ALA A 28 -22.53 12.71 -13.25
CA ALA A 28 -22.00 12.74 -11.89
C ALA A 28 -23.10 13.09 -10.87
N GLU A 29 -24.00 14.01 -11.21
CA GLU A 29 -25.16 14.37 -10.37
C GLU A 29 -26.18 13.22 -10.24
N GLN A 30 -26.33 12.39 -11.27
CA GLN A 30 -27.16 11.18 -11.19
C GLN A 30 -26.56 10.17 -10.21
N VAL A 31 -25.24 9.91 -10.28
CA VAL A 31 -24.56 9.02 -9.32
C VAL A 31 -24.67 9.56 -7.91
N TYR A 32 -24.49 10.87 -7.73
CA TYR A 32 -24.73 11.56 -6.47
C TYR A 32 -26.16 11.30 -5.96
N SER A 33 -27.18 11.48 -6.80
CA SER A 33 -28.58 11.28 -6.41
C SER A 33 -28.88 9.83 -6.03
N ILE A 34 -28.38 8.87 -6.82
CA ILE A 34 -28.51 7.43 -6.55
C ILE A 34 -27.92 7.09 -5.18
N ALA A 35 -26.78 7.68 -4.80
CA ALA A 35 -26.15 7.41 -3.51
C ALA A 35 -27.08 7.71 -2.31
N PHE A 36 -27.93 8.74 -2.43
CA PHE A 36 -28.89 9.13 -1.38
C PHE A 36 -30.18 8.31 -1.40
N GLU A 37 -30.52 7.68 -2.52
CA GLU A 37 -31.69 6.80 -2.64
C GLU A 37 -31.43 5.38 -2.11
N LEU A 38 -30.16 5.01 -1.89
CA LEU A 38 -29.79 3.68 -1.41
C LEU A 38 -30.14 3.50 0.07
N THR A 39 -31.03 2.55 0.34
CA THR A 39 -31.33 2.07 1.69
C THR A 39 -30.41 0.90 2.04
N SER A 40 -29.58 1.06 3.06
CA SER A 40 -28.66 0.01 3.56
C SER A 40 -27.70 -0.59 2.50
N PRO A 41 -26.85 0.24 1.87
CA PRO A 41 -25.86 -0.21 0.89
C PRO A 41 -24.83 -1.18 1.51
N THR A 42 -24.39 -2.17 0.73
CA THR A 42 -23.29 -3.07 1.12
C THR A 42 -21.95 -2.33 1.07
N GLY A 43 -20.92 -2.88 1.74
CA GLY A 43 -19.56 -2.34 1.68
C GLY A 43 -19.00 -2.26 0.25
N GLU A 44 -19.35 -3.24 -0.59
CA GLU A 44 -18.98 -3.24 -2.00
C GLU A 44 -19.66 -2.11 -2.79
N THR A 45 -20.96 -1.88 -2.57
CA THR A 45 -21.68 -0.75 -3.19
C THR A 45 -21.08 0.59 -2.75
N ILE A 46 -20.74 0.74 -1.46
CA ILE A 46 -20.08 1.95 -0.95
C ILE A 46 -18.74 2.17 -1.65
N ALA A 47 -17.91 1.13 -1.75
CA ALA A 47 -16.62 1.21 -2.43
C ALA A 47 -16.76 1.56 -3.91
N ALA A 48 -17.71 0.93 -4.62
CA ALA A 48 -17.96 1.20 -6.03
C ALA A 48 -18.37 2.66 -6.26
N ILE A 49 -19.29 3.21 -5.45
CA ILE A 49 -19.67 4.64 -5.52
C ILE A 49 -18.46 5.54 -5.28
N ALA A 50 -17.65 5.24 -4.26
CA ALA A 50 -16.47 6.03 -3.95
C ALA A 50 -15.46 6.06 -5.11
N GLU A 51 -15.18 4.91 -5.70
CA GLU A 51 -14.28 4.80 -6.86
C GLU A 51 -14.84 5.50 -8.11
N THR A 52 -16.15 5.35 -8.36
CA THR A 52 -16.82 6.02 -9.49
C THR A 52 -16.80 7.53 -9.33
N MET A 53 -17.17 8.04 -8.16
CA MET A 53 -17.12 9.48 -7.88
C MET A 53 -15.71 10.02 -7.99
N GLN A 54 -14.70 9.31 -7.46
CA GLN A 54 -13.30 9.69 -7.65
C GLN A 54 -12.91 9.75 -9.14
N SER A 55 -13.41 8.83 -9.95
CA SER A 55 -13.15 8.81 -11.40
C SER A 55 -13.79 10.03 -12.08
N PHE A 56 -15.02 10.40 -11.70
CA PHE A 56 -15.62 11.67 -12.14
C PHE A 56 -14.77 12.87 -11.75
N GLY A 57 -14.20 12.90 -10.55
CA GLY A 57 -13.36 14.02 -10.10
C GLY A 57 -12.07 14.20 -10.91
N LEU A 58 -11.56 13.15 -11.55
CA LEU A 58 -10.44 13.22 -12.48
C LEU A 58 -10.83 13.75 -13.86
N LEU A 59 -12.08 13.51 -14.27
CA LEU A 59 -12.60 13.92 -15.58
C LEU A 59 -13.18 15.34 -15.56
N LEU A 60 -13.68 15.79 -14.41
CA LEU A 60 -14.21 17.15 -14.24
C LEU A 60 -13.08 18.17 -14.15
N ASP A 61 -13.28 19.34 -14.76
CA ASP A 61 -12.43 20.49 -14.49
C ASP A 61 -12.57 20.95 -13.03
N ARG A 62 -11.66 21.84 -12.63
CA ARG A 62 -11.57 22.31 -11.25
C ARG A 62 -12.84 23.02 -10.78
N GLU A 63 -13.47 23.83 -11.63
CA GLU A 63 -14.64 24.63 -11.26
C GLU A 63 -15.83 23.72 -11.00
N ASN A 64 -16.11 22.80 -11.92
CA ASN A 64 -17.22 21.86 -11.80
C ASN A 64 -17.01 20.86 -10.66
N ARG A 65 -15.76 20.42 -10.42
CA ARG A 65 -15.43 19.59 -9.26
C ARG A 65 -15.74 20.32 -7.95
N LEU A 66 -15.38 21.61 -7.83
CA LEU A 66 -15.64 22.41 -6.64
C LEU A 66 -17.15 22.63 -6.39
N LEU A 67 -17.93 22.87 -7.45
CA LEU A 67 -19.39 22.99 -7.33
C LEU A 67 -20.02 21.70 -6.78
N LEU A 68 -19.60 20.53 -7.29
CA LEU A 68 -20.10 19.24 -6.80
C LEU A 68 -19.62 18.94 -5.38
N LEU A 69 -18.38 19.29 -5.04
CA LEU A 69 -17.85 19.18 -3.67
C LEU A 69 -18.69 19.98 -2.67
N GLY A 70 -19.08 21.22 -3.02
CA GLY A 70 -19.96 22.04 -2.19
C GLY A 70 -21.28 21.33 -1.88
N LYS A 71 -21.95 20.82 -2.93
CA LYS A 71 -23.20 20.04 -2.78
C LYS A 71 -23.03 18.83 -1.87
N ILE A 72 -21.95 18.07 -2.04
CA ILE A 72 -21.66 16.87 -1.24
C ILE A 72 -21.44 17.22 0.22
N VAL A 73 -20.63 18.24 0.52
CA VAL A 73 -20.30 18.62 1.90
C VAL A 73 -21.55 19.03 2.68
N ASP A 74 -22.48 19.74 2.02
CA ASP A 74 -23.72 20.21 2.64
C ASP A 74 -24.74 19.08 2.88
N THR A 75 -24.54 17.89 2.31
CA THR A 75 -25.45 16.73 2.41
C THR A 75 -24.86 15.52 3.13
N LEU A 76 -23.65 15.66 3.72
CA LEU A 76 -23.06 14.63 4.58
C LEU A 76 -23.89 14.44 5.86
N THR A 77 -24.80 13.46 5.84
CA THR A 77 -25.78 13.22 6.90
C THR A 77 -25.60 11.88 7.61
N SER A 78 -24.87 10.94 7.01
CA SER A 78 -24.62 9.61 7.59
C SER A 78 -23.21 9.13 7.30
N ARG A 79 -22.75 8.15 8.10
CA ARG A 79 -21.43 7.53 7.91
C ARG A 79 -21.27 6.91 6.53
N GLN A 80 -22.30 6.23 6.03
CA GLN A 80 -22.27 5.58 4.72
C GLN A 80 -22.08 6.61 3.59
N ILE A 81 -22.76 7.76 3.68
CA ILE A 81 -22.60 8.85 2.72
C ILE A 81 -21.19 9.43 2.76
N VAL A 82 -20.62 9.63 3.96
CA VAL A 82 -19.21 10.06 4.09
C VAL A 82 -18.28 9.05 3.43
N ASP A 83 -18.46 7.76 3.68
CA ASP A 83 -17.61 6.70 3.11
C ASP A 83 -17.72 6.67 1.58
N MET A 84 -18.92 6.81 1.02
CA MET A 84 -19.19 6.89 -0.43
C MET A 84 -18.53 8.08 -1.12
N PHE A 85 -18.38 9.21 -0.46
CA PHE A 85 -17.81 10.42 -1.08
C PHE A 85 -16.39 10.74 -0.62
N SER A 86 -15.84 9.98 0.34
CA SER A 86 -14.51 10.23 0.93
C SER A 86 -13.39 10.39 -0.11
N LEU A 87 -13.36 9.54 -1.14
CA LEU A 87 -12.34 9.59 -2.19
C LEU A 87 -12.45 10.84 -3.07
N PHE A 88 -13.67 11.29 -3.37
CA PHE A 88 -13.91 12.52 -4.11
C PHE A 88 -13.59 13.76 -3.27
N LEU A 89 -13.92 13.74 -1.98
CA LEU A 89 -13.59 14.80 -1.03
C LEU A 89 -12.06 14.99 -0.87
N VAL A 90 -11.29 13.90 -0.89
CA VAL A 90 -9.82 13.97 -0.89
C VAL A 90 -9.28 14.72 -2.12
N GLN A 91 -9.93 14.59 -3.29
CA GLN A 91 -9.56 15.31 -4.52
C GLN A 91 -9.85 16.83 -4.47
N SER A 92 -10.44 17.34 -3.38
CA SER A 92 -10.56 18.78 -3.15
C SER A 92 -9.20 19.49 -3.07
N GLN A 93 -8.16 18.77 -2.63
CA GLN A 93 -6.85 19.32 -2.29
C GLN A 93 -6.90 20.45 -1.23
N ASP A 94 -8.01 20.56 -0.49
CA ASP A 94 -8.24 21.55 0.55
C ASP A 94 -8.13 20.91 1.95
N PRO A 95 -7.03 21.14 2.67
CA PRO A 95 -6.83 20.62 4.02
C PRO A 95 -7.92 21.04 5.01
N MET A 96 -8.47 22.25 4.87
CA MET A 96 -9.48 22.76 5.80
C MET A 96 -10.82 22.04 5.60
N LEU A 97 -11.21 21.80 4.34
CA LEU A 97 -12.39 21.01 4.00
C LEU A 97 -12.24 19.57 4.50
N MET A 98 -11.11 18.92 4.21
CA MET A 98 -10.85 17.55 4.67
C MET A 98 -10.85 17.45 6.20
N LYS A 99 -10.28 18.44 6.89
CA LYS A 99 -10.30 18.51 8.37
C LYS A 99 -11.72 18.67 8.91
N ARG A 100 -12.54 19.55 8.30
CA ARG A 100 -13.96 19.70 8.66
C ARG A 100 -14.71 18.38 8.51
N CYS A 101 -14.49 17.65 7.41
CA CYS A 101 -15.10 16.33 7.19
C CYS A 101 -14.63 15.29 8.20
N ALA A 102 -13.33 15.25 8.52
CA ALA A 102 -12.75 14.31 9.48
C ALA A 102 -13.26 14.51 10.92
N LEU A 103 -13.65 15.74 11.28
CA LEU A 103 -14.19 16.09 12.59
C LEU A 103 -15.70 15.90 12.70
N LEU A 104 -16.39 15.50 11.63
CA LEU A 104 -17.82 15.20 11.71
C LEU A 104 -18.06 13.99 12.65
N PRO A 105 -19.07 14.03 13.54
CA PRO A 105 -19.38 12.88 14.41
C PRO A 105 -19.73 11.59 13.66
N ILE A 106 -20.19 11.74 12.41
CA ILE A 106 -20.54 10.65 11.50
C ILE A 106 -19.35 10.13 10.69
N CYS A 107 -18.17 10.77 10.78
CA CYS A 107 -16.98 10.34 10.06
C CYS A 107 -16.40 9.09 10.72
N GLY A 108 -16.39 7.96 10.01
CA GLY A 108 -15.75 6.75 10.49
C GLY A 108 -14.23 6.76 10.35
N GLN A 109 -13.57 5.83 11.04
CA GLN A 109 -12.11 5.69 11.05
C GLN A 109 -11.48 5.62 9.66
N GLN A 110 -12.04 4.83 8.72
CA GLN A 110 -11.48 4.69 7.38
C GLN A 110 -11.51 6.01 6.59
N SER A 111 -12.62 6.75 6.65
CA SER A 111 -12.74 8.06 6.01
C SER A 111 -11.84 9.10 6.67
N ALA A 112 -11.77 9.12 8.00
CA ALA A 112 -10.85 9.99 8.74
C ALA A 112 -9.39 9.71 8.37
N TYR A 113 -9.00 8.44 8.24
CA TYR A 113 -7.67 8.04 7.78
C TYR A 113 -7.36 8.60 6.39
N ARG A 114 -8.26 8.43 5.42
CA ARG A 114 -8.11 8.98 4.05
C ARG A 114 -7.97 10.50 4.05
N PHE A 115 -8.80 11.20 4.83
CA PHE A 115 -8.69 12.65 4.99
C PHE A 115 -7.35 13.05 5.60
N CYS A 116 -6.85 12.32 6.60
CA CYS A 116 -5.55 12.61 7.21
C CYS A 116 -4.38 12.45 6.23
N VAL A 117 -4.42 11.46 5.33
CA VAL A 117 -3.41 11.33 4.25
C VAL A 117 -3.44 12.59 3.37
N GLY A 118 -4.62 13.01 2.95
CA GLY A 118 -4.79 14.21 2.12
C GLY A 118 -4.37 15.50 2.84
N ILE A 119 -4.78 15.70 4.09
CA ILE A 119 -4.37 16.86 4.89
C ILE A 119 -2.85 16.91 5.01
N ALA A 120 -2.22 15.80 5.43
CA ALA A 120 -0.77 15.72 5.58
C ALA A 120 0.00 15.93 4.27
N ASN A 121 -0.60 15.61 3.12
CA ASN A 121 0.00 15.83 1.82
C ASN A 121 -0.12 17.29 1.33
N HIS A 122 -1.25 17.94 1.61
CA HIS A 122 -1.59 19.25 1.05
C HIS A 122 -1.31 20.44 1.97
N GLU A 123 -1.37 20.25 3.30
CA GLU A 123 -1.11 21.28 4.32
C GLU A 123 0.39 21.59 4.43
N PRO A 124 0.83 22.84 4.18
CA PRO A 124 2.22 23.23 4.33
C PRO A 124 2.70 23.30 5.79
N ASP A 125 1.80 23.60 6.74
CA ASP A 125 2.14 23.74 8.16
C ASP A 125 2.15 22.37 8.87
N ILE A 126 3.34 21.83 9.07
CA ILE A 126 3.57 20.54 9.73
C ILE A 126 3.05 20.55 11.17
N GLY A 127 3.11 21.70 11.86
CA GLY A 127 2.56 21.83 13.20
C GLY A 127 1.06 21.53 13.22
N LYS A 128 0.31 22.08 12.27
CA LYS A 128 -1.13 21.78 12.11
C LYS A 128 -1.41 20.33 11.78
N VAL A 129 -0.60 19.72 10.91
CA VAL A 129 -0.73 18.30 10.57
C VAL A 129 -0.56 17.42 11.81
N LEU A 130 0.46 17.71 12.64
CA LEU A 130 0.73 16.92 13.84
C LEU A 130 -0.33 17.10 14.93
N LEU A 131 -1.05 18.22 14.96
CA LEU A 131 -2.18 18.44 15.88
C LEU A 131 -3.33 17.45 15.65
N LEU A 132 -3.49 16.91 14.42
CA LEU A 132 -4.54 15.93 14.10
C LEU A 132 -4.49 14.70 14.99
N LYS A 133 -3.30 14.28 15.45
CA LYS A 133 -3.12 13.16 16.38
C LYS A 133 -3.84 13.36 17.72
N ARG A 134 -4.10 14.62 18.10
CA ARG A 134 -4.77 15.00 19.36
C ARG A 134 -6.23 15.40 19.14
N GLU A 135 -6.55 15.93 17.97
CA GLU A 135 -7.89 16.41 17.65
C GLU A 135 -8.85 15.29 17.23
N LEU A 136 -8.33 14.20 16.65
CA LEU A 136 -9.14 13.07 16.21
C LEU A 136 -9.16 11.95 17.26
N CYS A 137 -10.29 11.26 17.35
CA CYS A 137 -10.46 10.10 18.22
C CYS A 137 -9.90 8.79 17.63
N TYR A 138 -9.27 8.86 16.45
CA TYR A 138 -8.73 7.72 15.71
C TYR A 138 -7.22 7.74 15.70
N GLU A 139 -6.60 6.56 15.64
CA GLU A 139 -5.17 6.46 15.32
C GLU A 139 -4.94 6.73 13.83
N VAL A 140 -4.26 7.85 13.55
CA VAL A 140 -4.01 8.42 12.22
C VAL A 140 -2.51 8.62 11.94
N SER A 141 -1.63 8.13 12.81
CA SER A 141 -0.17 8.32 12.67
C SER A 141 0.37 7.77 11.34
N CYS A 142 -0.06 6.59 10.92
CA CYS A 142 0.32 6.04 9.62
C CYS A 142 -0.24 6.86 8.44
N ALA A 143 -1.46 7.38 8.55
CA ALA A 143 -2.05 8.25 7.53
C ALA A 143 -1.22 9.54 7.35
N ILE A 144 -0.88 10.17 8.47
CA ILE A 144 -0.04 11.38 8.48
C ILE A 144 1.33 11.07 7.88
N SER A 145 1.96 9.96 8.31
CA SER A 145 3.24 9.51 7.77
C SER A 145 3.18 9.37 6.24
N LYS A 146 2.16 8.67 5.72
CA LYS A 146 1.97 8.47 4.29
C LYS A 146 1.83 9.77 3.51
N GLY A 147 0.97 10.68 3.97
CA GLY A 147 0.77 11.98 3.32
C GLY A 147 2.04 12.81 3.24
N LEU A 148 2.81 12.85 4.33
CA LEU A 148 4.12 13.52 4.44
C LEU A 148 5.19 12.86 3.55
N LEU A 149 5.24 11.53 3.51
CA LEU A 149 6.18 10.78 2.66
C LEU A 149 5.96 11.07 1.17
N LEU A 150 4.70 11.15 0.74
CA LEU A 150 4.33 11.50 -0.64
C LEU A 150 4.78 12.93 -1.00
N SER A 151 4.60 13.88 -0.09
CA SER A 151 5.03 15.29 -0.28
C SER A 151 6.53 15.52 -0.03
N GLY A 152 7.27 14.48 0.39
CA GLY A 152 8.73 14.51 0.55
C GLY A 152 9.22 15.13 1.85
N LYS A 153 8.40 15.09 2.90
CA LYS A 153 8.70 15.62 4.23
C LYS A 153 9.35 14.54 5.10
N GLU A 154 10.44 14.89 5.78
CA GLU A 154 11.22 13.95 6.61
C GLU A 154 10.46 13.47 7.85
N GLU A 155 9.53 14.28 8.34
CA GLU A 155 8.68 13.97 9.49
C GLU A 155 7.82 12.73 9.23
N GLY A 156 7.48 12.46 7.96
CA GLY A 156 6.80 11.22 7.58
C GLY A 156 7.63 9.97 7.91
N VAL A 157 8.96 10.04 7.69
CA VAL A 157 9.89 8.94 8.00
C VAL A 157 10.01 8.75 9.51
N LYS A 158 10.14 9.84 10.27
CA LYS A 158 10.24 9.78 11.75
C LYS A 158 8.99 9.13 12.36
N ILE A 159 7.80 9.52 11.90
CA ILE A 159 6.55 8.91 12.39
C ILE A 159 6.47 7.43 12.01
N TYR A 160 6.91 7.05 10.81
CA TYR A 160 6.97 5.66 10.38
C TYR A 160 7.90 4.82 11.28
N GLU A 161 9.09 5.32 11.58
CA GLU A 161 10.05 4.67 12.50
C GLU A 161 9.47 4.48 13.90
N GLU A 162 8.77 5.49 14.43
CA GLU A 162 8.04 5.38 15.69
C GLU A 162 6.96 4.28 15.63
N GLN A 163 6.24 4.15 14.52
CA GLN A 163 5.21 3.12 14.36
C GLN A 163 5.80 1.72 14.24
N LEU A 164 6.94 1.56 13.54
CA LEU A 164 7.67 0.30 13.50
C LEU A 164 8.11 -0.11 14.90
N ASP A 165 8.73 0.80 15.66
CA ASP A 165 9.17 0.53 17.03
C ASP A 165 7.99 0.22 17.97
N ARG A 166 6.83 0.85 17.76
CA ARG A 166 5.60 0.51 18.50
C ARG A 166 5.07 -0.87 18.16
N LEU A 167 5.14 -1.28 16.90
CA LEU A 167 4.59 -2.55 16.43
C LEU A 167 5.24 -3.73 17.15
N TRP A 168 6.58 -3.79 17.19
CA TRP A 168 7.27 -4.95 17.74
C TRP A 168 7.51 -4.89 19.26
N ARG A 169 7.37 -3.72 19.91
CA ARG A 169 7.58 -3.58 21.37
C ARG A 169 6.32 -3.76 22.23
N ARG A 170 5.13 -3.91 21.64
CA ARG A 170 3.86 -4.01 22.38
C ARG A 170 3.15 -5.34 22.14
N ASP A 171 2.84 -6.03 23.23
CA ASP A 171 1.74 -6.99 23.33
C ASP A 171 0.44 -6.19 23.57
N SER A 172 -0.31 -5.84 22.52
CA SER A 172 -1.59 -5.13 22.70
C SER A 172 -2.65 -5.54 21.70
N ALA A 173 -3.92 -5.43 22.08
CA ALA A 173 -5.08 -5.73 21.25
C ALA A 173 -5.14 -4.89 19.94
N ASP A 174 -4.44 -3.76 19.88
CA ASP A 174 -4.38 -2.87 18.71
C ASP A 174 -3.29 -3.25 17.69
N HIS A 175 -2.57 -4.35 17.92
CA HIS A 175 -1.45 -4.78 17.10
C HIS A 175 -1.85 -5.03 15.64
N GLU A 176 -2.97 -5.72 15.42
CA GLU A 176 -3.49 -6.00 14.08
C GLU A 176 -3.91 -4.72 13.35
N ILE A 177 -4.51 -3.76 14.06
CA ILE A 177 -4.90 -2.46 13.49
C ILE A 177 -3.66 -1.68 13.06
N LEU A 178 -2.62 -1.63 13.91
CA LEU A 178 -1.36 -0.97 13.57
C LEU A 178 -0.66 -1.64 12.39
N LEU A 179 -0.64 -2.97 12.35
CA LEU A 179 -0.08 -3.74 11.23
C LEU A 179 -0.81 -3.39 9.92
N ASN A 180 -2.15 -3.38 9.92
CA ASN A 180 -2.95 -3.01 8.75
C ASN A 180 -2.68 -1.57 8.29
N HIS A 181 -2.57 -0.63 9.21
CA HIS A 181 -2.21 0.75 8.88
C HIS A 181 -0.78 0.88 8.33
N LEU A 182 0.17 0.09 8.82
CA LEU A 182 1.54 0.04 8.28
C LEU A 182 1.58 -0.59 6.89
N CYS A 183 0.81 -1.66 6.67
CA CYS A 183 0.62 -2.24 5.33
C CYS A 183 0.05 -1.20 4.36
N ASP A 184 -0.91 -0.38 4.80
CA ASP A 184 -1.48 0.68 3.99
C ASP A 184 -0.43 1.71 3.54
N ILE A 185 0.60 2.02 4.33
CA ILE A 185 1.67 2.94 3.90
C ILE A 185 2.35 2.47 2.61
N PHE A 186 2.43 1.16 2.38
CA PHE A 186 3.02 0.55 1.18
C PHE A 186 2.03 0.35 0.04
N ASP A 187 0.74 0.50 0.26
CA ASP A 187 -0.24 0.45 -0.82
C ASP A 187 -0.28 1.78 -1.55
N PHE A 188 0.04 1.78 -2.85
CA PHE A 188 -0.13 2.91 -3.75
C PHE A 188 -0.96 2.56 -5.00
N ASP A 189 -1.55 1.38 -5.03
CA ASP A 189 -2.27 0.89 -6.21
C ASP A 189 -3.78 0.96 -6.01
N SER A 190 -4.26 0.84 -4.77
CA SER A 190 -5.70 0.98 -4.49
C SER A 190 -6.22 2.39 -4.78
N ALA A 191 -7.53 2.50 -5.02
CA ALA A 191 -8.18 3.76 -5.31
C ALA A 191 -7.96 4.82 -4.22
N ALA A 192 -7.94 4.42 -2.94
CA ALA A 192 -7.75 5.32 -1.81
C ALA A 192 -6.32 5.87 -1.69
N ASN A 193 -5.36 5.15 -2.27
CA ASN A 193 -3.95 5.36 -2.00
C ASN A 193 -3.13 5.73 -3.22
N ASN A 194 -3.69 5.56 -4.42
CA ASN A 194 -3.05 5.94 -5.66
C ASN A 194 -2.87 7.47 -5.74
N PRO A 195 -1.63 7.99 -5.76
CA PRO A 195 -1.41 9.44 -5.70
C PRO A 195 -1.98 10.21 -6.88
N GLN A 196 -2.09 9.60 -8.06
CA GLN A 196 -2.71 10.23 -9.23
C GLN A 196 -4.22 10.31 -9.06
N ARG A 197 -4.87 9.20 -8.64
CA ARG A 197 -6.33 9.18 -8.42
C ARG A 197 -6.75 10.12 -7.30
N CYS A 198 -5.95 10.25 -6.24
CA CYS A 198 -6.23 11.13 -5.11
C CYS A 198 -5.76 12.58 -5.31
N LEU A 199 -5.13 12.90 -6.45
CA LEU A 199 -4.54 14.22 -6.75
C LEU A 199 -3.51 14.68 -5.70
N PHE A 200 -2.77 13.75 -5.11
CA PHE A 200 -1.71 14.06 -4.13
C PHE A 200 -0.52 14.73 -4.79
N LYS A 201 0.07 15.68 -4.07
CA LYS A 201 1.37 16.28 -4.40
C LYS A 201 2.45 15.22 -4.24
N VAL A 202 3.12 14.90 -5.34
CA VAL A 202 4.27 13.98 -5.39
C VAL A 202 5.42 14.61 -6.15
N THR A 203 6.64 14.21 -5.82
CA THR A 203 7.86 14.60 -6.55
C THR A 203 8.15 13.62 -7.69
N PHE A 204 8.91 14.03 -8.71
CA PHE A 204 9.24 13.23 -9.90
C PHE A 204 9.73 11.79 -9.61
N LEU A 205 10.49 11.56 -8.53
CA LEU A 205 11.00 10.23 -8.13
C LEU A 205 10.44 9.74 -6.78
N TRP A 206 9.20 10.11 -6.45
CA TRP A 206 8.63 9.83 -5.12
C TRP A 206 8.65 8.33 -4.78
N LYS A 207 8.35 7.42 -5.74
CA LYS A 207 8.38 5.97 -5.50
C LYS A 207 9.76 5.46 -5.07
N GLN A 208 10.82 5.94 -5.73
CA GLN A 208 12.21 5.58 -5.39
C GLN A 208 12.62 6.16 -4.04
N ARG A 209 12.29 7.42 -3.78
CA ARG A 209 12.60 8.07 -2.50
C ARG A 209 11.91 7.36 -1.34
N VAL A 210 10.60 7.16 -1.45
CA VAL A 210 9.79 6.52 -0.40
C VAL A 210 10.31 5.10 -0.15
N PHE A 211 10.63 4.34 -1.19
CA PHE A 211 11.27 3.03 -1.03
C PHE A 211 12.58 3.11 -0.23
N ASN A 212 13.49 3.99 -0.64
CA ASN A 212 14.79 4.11 0.00
C ASN A 212 14.69 4.52 1.47
N GLN A 213 13.74 5.42 1.79
CA GLN A 213 13.50 5.85 3.16
C GLN A 213 12.86 4.74 4.00
N LEU A 214 11.74 4.19 3.56
CA LEU A 214 11.02 3.15 4.29
C LEU A 214 11.81 1.85 4.41
N GLY A 215 12.49 1.44 3.34
CA GLY A 215 13.34 0.26 3.32
C GLY A 215 14.45 0.35 4.35
N LYS A 216 15.17 1.47 4.42
CA LYS A 216 16.23 1.68 5.41
C LYS A 216 15.69 1.66 6.85
N SER A 217 14.60 2.36 7.11
CA SER A 217 13.96 2.38 8.43
C SER A 217 13.46 0.97 8.84
N TYR A 218 12.90 0.21 7.89
CA TYR A 218 12.47 -1.17 8.12
C TYR A 218 13.64 -2.11 8.43
N ILE A 219 14.72 -2.08 7.64
CA ILE A 219 15.93 -2.86 7.88
C ILE A 219 16.51 -2.54 9.27
N ALA A 220 16.59 -1.25 9.61
CA ALA A 220 17.06 -0.81 10.92
C ALA A 220 16.16 -1.30 12.07
N ALA A 221 14.84 -1.37 11.87
CA ALA A 221 13.93 -1.94 12.85
C ALA A 221 14.14 -3.45 13.02
N VAL A 222 14.25 -4.21 11.93
CA VAL A 222 14.49 -5.66 11.95
C VAL A 222 15.81 -6.00 12.64
N ASN A 223 16.87 -5.24 12.37
CA ASN A 223 18.18 -5.46 12.98
C ASN A 223 18.23 -5.14 14.48
N ARG A 224 17.34 -4.28 14.98
CA ARG A 224 17.25 -3.91 16.40
C ARG A 224 16.28 -4.79 17.20
N ALA A 225 15.35 -5.47 16.52
CA ALA A 225 14.34 -6.30 17.16
C ALA A 225 14.92 -7.63 17.67
N ASP A 226 14.29 -8.17 18.71
CA ASP A 226 14.50 -9.56 19.14
C ASP A 226 13.80 -10.56 18.21
N GLU A 227 13.93 -11.85 18.45
CA GLU A 227 13.37 -12.89 17.56
C GLU A 227 11.83 -12.83 17.45
N ALA A 228 11.14 -12.49 18.53
CA ALA A 228 9.69 -12.28 18.53
C ALA A 228 9.32 -11.04 17.68
N GLY A 229 10.01 -9.93 17.88
CA GLY A 229 9.81 -8.70 17.13
C GLY A 229 10.15 -8.84 15.65
N LYS A 230 11.20 -9.58 15.30
CA LYS A 230 11.52 -9.93 13.91
C LYS A 230 10.38 -10.69 13.25
N THR A 231 9.79 -11.67 13.94
CA THR A 231 8.66 -12.45 13.42
C THR A 231 7.45 -11.56 13.09
N ILE A 232 7.16 -10.58 13.95
CA ILE A 232 6.12 -9.57 13.72
C ILE A 232 6.47 -8.70 12.51
N LEU A 233 7.67 -8.14 12.47
CA LEU A 233 8.11 -7.24 11.39
C LEU A 233 8.10 -7.94 10.02
N MET A 234 8.43 -9.23 9.97
CA MET A 234 8.39 -10.01 8.71
C MET A 234 7.01 -10.02 8.04
N GLN A 235 5.92 -9.77 8.77
CA GLN A 235 4.58 -9.64 8.18
C GLN A 235 4.45 -8.42 7.26
N LEU A 236 5.30 -7.40 7.43
CA LEU A 236 5.36 -6.21 6.58
C LEU A 236 6.24 -6.40 5.33
N LEU A 237 7.05 -7.47 5.29
CA LEU A 237 8.04 -7.65 4.22
C LEU A 237 7.38 -7.79 2.84
N SER A 238 6.33 -8.60 2.74
CA SER A 238 5.62 -8.84 1.47
C SER A 238 4.91 -7.57 0.95
N PRO A 239 4.11 -6.85 1.76
CA PRO A 239 3.58 -5.53 1.38
C PRO A 239 4.66 -4.54 0.94
N LEU A 240 5.77 -4.46 1.68
CA LEU A 240 6.89 -3.60 1.35
C LEU A 240 7.48 -3.98 -0.01
N LEU A 241 7.76 -5.26 -0.27
CA LEU A 241 8.37 -5.70 -1.53
C LEU A 241 7.43 -5.52 -2.72
N LYS A 242 6.14 -5.85 -2.57
CA LYS A 242 5.11 -5.73 -3.61
C LYS A 242 5.01 -4.31 -4.15
N CYS A 243 5.05 -3.33 -3.25
CA CYS A 243 5.03 -1.91 -3.58
C CYS A 243 6.12 -1.49 -4.60
N PHE A 244 7.20 -2.28 -4.75
CA PHE A 244 8.37 -1.89 -5.52
C PHE A 244 8.88 -2.95 -6.50
N GLU A 245 8.07 -3.97 -6.83
CA GLU A 245 8.41 -5.10 -7.73
C GLU A 245 9.00 -4.69 -9.10
N ASN A 246 8.77 -3.45 -9.54
CA ASN A 246 9.24 -2.93 -10.83
C ASN A 246 10.23 -1.76 -10.73
N ASN A 247 10.78 -1.49 -9.53
CA ASN A 247 11.67 -0.34 -9.32
C ASN A 247 13.15 -0.76 -9.32
N SER A 248 13.97 -0.16 -10.19
CA SER A 248 15.42 -0.36 -10.20
C SER A 248 16.09 0.10 -8.89
N ALA A 249 15.44 0.95 -8.10
CA ALA A 249 15.93 1.34 -6.77
C ALA A 249 16.02 0.16 -5.79
N MET A 250 15.24 -0.91 -5.99
CA MET A 250 15.40 -2.16 -5.24
C MET A 250 16.85 -2.67 -5.36
N GLN A 251 17.48 -2.48 -6.53
CA GLN A 251 18.84 -2.90 -6.77
C GLN A 251 19.90 -2.16 -5.94
N GLN A 252 19.59 -0.95 -5.47
CA GLN A 252 20.52 -0.12 -4.72
C GLN A 252 20.55 -0.47 -3.22
N LEU A 253 19.45 -0.99 -2.67
CA LEU A 253 19.35 -1.41 -1.26
C LEU A 253 19.57 -2.90 -1.06
N PHE A 254 19.87 -3.62 -2.14
CA PHE A 254 20.04 -5.06 -2.16
C PHE A 254 21.02 -5.56 -1.10
N ASP A 255 22.20 -4.93 -0.95
CA ASP A 255 23.15 -5.26 0.11
C ASP A 255 22.55 -5.18 1.51
N GLU A 256 21.78 -4.13 1.76
CA GLU A 256 21.21 -3.84 3.08
C GLU A 256 20.03 -4.78 3.42
N PHE A 257 19.37 -5.37 2.42
CA PHE A 257 18.24 -6.30 2.60
C PHE A 257 18.65 -7.76 2.85
N LEU A 258 19.91 -8.14 2.61
CA LEU A 258 20.35 -9.54 2.79
C LEU A 258 20.07 -10.09 4.21
N PRO A 259 20.33 -9.37 5.32
CA PRO A 259 19.98 -9.84 6.67
C PRO A 259 18.47 -10.05 6.88
N VAL A 260 17.65 -9.24 6.22
CA VAL A 260 16.19 -9.36 6.26
C VAL A 260 15.75 -10.63 5.54
N PHE A 261 16.30 -10.91 4.36
CA PHE A 261 16.01 -12.16 3.65
C PHE A 261 16.46 -13.39 4.44
N ARG A 262 17.65 -13.36 5.06
CA ARG A 262 18.10 -14.45 5.96
C ARG A 262 17.07 -14.73 7.05
N THR A 263 16.59 -13.67 7.70
CA THR A 263 15.56 -13.76 8.75
C THR A 263 14.25 -14.36 8.21
N ALA A 264 13.79 -13.91 7.04
CA ALA A 264 12.58 -14.43 6.41
C ALA A 264 12.69 -15.92 6.00
N LEU A 265 13.88 -16.37 5.61
CA LEU A 265 14.14 -17.75 5.16
C LEU A 265 14.52 -18.71 6.29
N ALA A 266 14.92 -18.21 7.46
CA ALA A 266 15.33 -19.03 8.59
C ALA A 266 14.19 -19.85 9.21
N GLY A 267 12.94 -19.43 9.00
CA GLY A 267 11.76 -20.13 9.50
C GLY A 267 11.45 -21.46 8.78
N ASP A 268 10.61 -22.28 9.41
CA ASP A 268 10.14 -23.56 8.84
C ASP A 268 8.85 -23.44 8.03
N LYS A 269 8.31 -22.23 7.88
CA LYS A 269 7.12 -21.97 7.07
C LYS A 269 7.44 -22.06 5.58
N GLU A 270 6.43 -22.40 4.78
CA GLU A 270 6.48 -22.23 3.33
C GLU A 270 6.77 -20.75 3.04
N GLY A 271 7.84 -20.49 2.28
CA GLY A 271 8.31 -19.12 2.04
C GLY A 271 7.25 -18.33 1.27
N ASP A 272 7.01 -17.08 1.67
CA ASP A 272 6.08 -16.18 0.99
C ASP A 272 6.47 -16.01 -0.50
N PRO A 273 5.57 -16.27 -1.46
CA PRO A 273 5.88 -16.19 -2.89
C PRO A 273 6.43 -14.82 -3.33
N VAL A 274 5.96 -13.72 -2.75
CA VAL A 274 6.45 -12.37 -3.04
C VAL A 274 7.90 -12.21 -2.56
N VAL A 275 8.20 -12.73 -1.38
CA VAL A 275 9.55 -12.71 -0.81
C VAL A 275 10.50 -13.56 -1.66
N LEU A 276 10.08 -14.76 -2.06
CA LEU A 276 10.88 -15.64 -2.91
C LEU A 276 11.08 -15.06 -4.31
N PHE A 277 10.06 -14.39 -4.88
CA PHE A 277 10.18 -13.70 -6.15
C PHE A 277 11.18 -12.54 -6.08
N ALA A 278 11.08 -11.68 -5.06
CA ALA A 278 12.02 -10.58 -4.84
C ALA A 278 13.46 -11.10 -4.63
N LEU A 279 13.60 -12.18 -3.87
CA LEU A 279 14.88 -12.86 -3.63
C LEU A 279 15.51 -13.35 -4.93
N SER A 280 14.72 -13.93 -5.86
CA SER A 280 15.25 -14.38 -7.15
C SER A 280 15.85 -13.22 -7.97
N ARG A 281 15.25 -12.04 -7.91
CA ARG A 281 15.77 -10.82 -8.56
C ARG A 281 17.03 -10.31 -7.88
N PHE A 282 17.07 -10.38 -6.55
CA PHE A 282 18.25 -10.05 -5.75
C PHE A 282 19.45 -10.93 -6.11
N ILE A 283 19.23 -12.24 -6.21
CA ILE A 283 20.22 -13.22 -6.64
C ILE A 283 20.71 -12.91 -8.06
N ALA A 284 19.79 -12.68 -9.00
CA ALA A 284 20.12 -12.40 -10.39
C ALA A 284 21.02 -11.16 -10.51
N GLY A 285 20.72 -10.08 -9.77
CA GLY A 285 21.45 -8.82 -9.78
C GLY A 285 22.74 -8.78 -8.96
N SER A 286 23.03 -9.80 -8.14
CA SER A 286 24.19 -9.82 -7.25
C SER A 286 25.39 -10.61 -7.82
N PRO A 287 26.64 -10.23 -7.52
CA PRO A 287 27.83 -11.05 -7.76
C PRO A 287 27.74 -12.40 -7.04
N ALA A 288 28.33 -13.46 -7.62
CA ALA A 288 28.22 -14.83 -7.10
C ALA A 288 28.99 -15.04 -5.78
N ASP A 289 30.05 -14.28 -5.56
CA ASP A 289 30.91 -14.26 -4.37
C ASP A 289 30.31 -13.53 -3.17
N LYS A 290 29.17 -12.85 -3.37
CA LYS A 290 28.48 -12.09 -2.33
C LYS A 290 27.77 -12.96 -1.29
N PHE A 291 27.45 -14.19 -1.65
CA PHE A 291 26.64 -15.08 -0.82
C PHE A 291 27.53 -16.07 -0.09
N SER A 292 27.33 -16.21 1.22
CA SER A 292 28.00 -17.26 1.98
C SER A 292 27.44 -18.64 1.61
N SER A 293 28.14 -19.70 2.02
CA SER A 293 27.63 -21.07 1.92
C SER A 293 26.34 -21.25 2.71
N GLU A 294 26.21 -20.57 3.85
CA GLU A 294 25.01 -20.57 4.69
C GLU A 294 23.83 -19.89 4.00
N ASP A 295 24.06 -18.76 3.34
CA ASP A 295 23.03 -18.07 2.54
C ASP A 295 22.51 -18.96 1.43
N SER A 296 23.45 -19.58 0.71
CA SER A 296 23.14 -20.49 -0.38
C SER A 296 22.31 -21.68 0.11
N TYR A 297 22.65 -22.24 1.28
CA TYR A 297 21.90 -23.33 1.90
C TYR A 297 20.48 -22.91 2.28
N LEU A 298 20.32 -21.76 2.97
CA LEU A 298 19.00 -21.24 3.36
C LEU A 298 18.11 -20.97 2.15
N MET A 299 18.66 -20.38 1.09
CA MET A 299 17.95 -20.12 -0.16
C MET A 299 17.52 -21.41 -0.84
N ILE A 300 18.41 -22.38 -0.98
CA ILE A 300 18.07 -23.69 -1.57
C ILE A 300 16.99 -24.37 -0.74
N LYS A 301 17.14 -24.43 0.59
CA LYS A 301 16.17 -25.05 1.50
C LYS A 301 14.78 -24.43 1.35
N ALA A 302 14.67 -23.10 1.32
CA ALA A 302 13.41 -22.40 1.16
C ALA A 302 12.78 -22.61 -0.23
N LEU A 303 13.60 -22.58 -1.30
CA LEU A 303 13.15 -22.83 -2.67
C LEU A 303 12.65 -24.27 -2.84
N THR A 304 13.36 -25.26 -2.29
CA THR A 304 12.94 -26.67 -2.32
C THR A 304 11.61 -26.87 -1.62
N ARG A 305 11.38 -26.22 -0.46
CA ARG A 305 10.08 -26.27 0.22
C ARG A 305 8.96 -25.69 -0.62
N ALA A 306 9.17 -24.51 -1.20
CA ALA A 306 8.15 -23.84 -2.02
C ALA A 306 7.79 -24.64 -3.28
N LEU A 307 8.75 -25.35 -3.89
CA LEU A 307 8.53 -26.24 -5.03
C LEU A 307 7.76 -27.51 -4.67
N LEU A 308 7.89 -27.99 -3.42
CA LEU A 308 7.20 -29.19 -2.94
C LEU A 308 5.81 -28.87 -2.35
N ALA A 309 5.48 -27.59 -2.17
CA ALA A 309 4.17 -27.17 -1.68
C ALA A 309 3.10 -27.34 -2.77
N PRO A 310 1.92 -27.91 -2.43
CA PRO A 310 0.89 -28.28 -3.40
C PRO A 310 0.21 -27.10 -4.12
N ASP A 311 0.28 -25.89 -3.53
CA ASP A 311 -0.51 -24.72 -3.97
C ASP A 311 0.33 -23.57 -4.58
N THR A 312 1.64 -23.77 -4.81
CA THR A 312 2.49 -22.69 -5.34
C THR A 312 2.42 -22.62 -6.87
N PRO A 313 1.92 -21.53 -7.49
CA PRO A 313 2.04 -21.36 -8.92
C PRO A 313 3.52 -21.31 -9.30
N MET A 314 3.92 -22.20 -10.21
CA MET A 314 5.31 -22.38 -10.65
C MET A 314 5.81 -21.11 -11.36
N VAL A 315 6.44 -20.17 -10.66
CA VAL A 315 6.98 -18.96 -11.29
C VAL A 315 8.30 -19.32 -11.97
N CYS A 316 8.35 -19.28 -13.30
CA CYS A 316 9.51 -19.63 -14.14
C CYS A 316 10.82 -18.91 -13.74
N SER A 317 10.76 -17.80 -13.00
CA SER A 317 11.90 -17.08 -12.41
C SER A 317 12.73 -17.91 -11.42
N PHE A 318 12.12 -18.90 -10.76
CA PHE A 318 12.78 -19.76 -9.77
C PHE A 318 13.87 -20.65 -10.35
N PHE A 319 13.69 -21.12 -11.60
CA PHE A 319 14.68 -21.95 -12.29
C PHE A 319 15.93 -21.17 -12.69
N PHE A 320 15.80 -19.87 -12.97
CA PHE A 320 16.94 -18.99 -13.30
C PHE A 320 17.86 -18.73 -12.10
N ALA A 321 17.29 -18.63 -10.88
CA ALA A 321 18.09 -18.50 -9.66
C ALA A 321 18.87 -19.78 -9.35
N LEU A 322 18.25 -20.96 -9.51
CA LEU A 322 18.88 -22.27 -9.27
C LEU A 322 19.99 -22.61 -10.30
N THR A 323 19.84 -22.17 -11.56
CA THR A 323 20.87 -22.34 -12.59
C THR A 323 22.13 -21.52 -12.28
N LYS A 324 21.99 -20.32 -11.71
CA LYS A 324 23.14 -19.47 -11.31
C LYS A 324 23.97 -20.07 -10.17
N TYR A 325 23.34 -20.81 -9.25
CA TYR A 325 24.03 -21.55 -8.17
C TYR A 325 24.50 -22.96 -8.57
N GLY A 326 24.50 -23.29 -9.87
CA GLY A 326 25.13 -24.52 -10.37
C GLY A 326 24.31 -25.81 -10.17
N MET A 327 23.05 -25.72 -9.74
CA MET A 327 22.20 -26.91 -9.47
C MET A 327 21.55 -27.51 -10.72
N ALA A 328 21.77 -26.96 -11.92
CA ALA A 328 21.23 -27.52 -13.15
C ALA A 328 22.15 -28.53 -13.86
N GLY A 329 23.28 -28.95 -13.29
CA GLY A 329 24.18 -29.80 -14.06
C GLY A 329 25.37 -30.48 -13.38
N LYS A 330 25.49 -30.53 -12.05
CA LYS A 330 26.54 -31.36 -11.42
C LYS A 330 26.01 -32.10 -10.19
N GLU A 331 26.02 -33.44 -10.34
CA GLU A 331 25.92 -34.48 -9.31
C GLU A 331 24.52 -35.00 -8.88
N MET A 332 23.78 -35.55 -9.85
CA MET A 332 23.23 -36.91 -9.68
C MET A 332 24.22 -37.90 -10.31
N LYS A 333 25.35 -38.16 -9.65
CA LYS A 333 26.23 -39.29 -10.00
C LYS A 333 26.22 -40.30 -8.86
N LYS A 334 25.47 -41.39 -9.11
CA LYS A 334 25.63 -42.75 -8.60
C LYS A 334 25.72 -42.90 -7.07
N ALA A 335 24.58 -43.22 -6.45
CA ALA A 335 24.61 -44.16 -5.33
C ALA A 335 24.97 -45.56 -5.89
N PRO A 336 25.95 -46.29 -5.32
CA PRO A 336 26.18 -47.68 -5.67
C PRO A 336 25.00 -48.52 -5.14
N LEU A 337 24.36 -49.27 -6.03
CA LEU A 337 23.60 -50.46 -5.64
C LEU A 337 24.61 -51.50 -5.13
N ASP A 338 24.79 -51.55 -3.82
CA ASP A 338 25.37 -52.72 -3.17
C ASP A 338 24.29 -53.79 -2.97
N ARG A 339 24.44 -54.83 -3.80
CA ARG A 339 24.11 -56.25 -3.63
C ARG A 339 23.29 -56.66 -2.40
N ALA A 340 22.14 -57.29 -2.68
CA ALA A 340 21.83 -58.64 -2.22
C ALA A 340 21.33 -59.45 -3.43
#